data_AF-A0A0L0V3Z5-F1
#
_entry.id   AF-A0A0L0V3Z5-F1
#
_cell.length_a   1.000
_cell.length_b   1.000
_cell.length_c   1.000
_cell.angle_alpha   90.00
_cell.angle_beta   90.00
_cell.angle_gamma   90.00
#
_symmetry.space_group_name_H-M   'P 1'
#
loop_
_entity.id
_entity.type
_entity.pdbx_description
1 polymer ?
#
loop_
_entity_poly.entity_id
_entity_poly.type
_entity_poly.pdbx_seq_one_letter_code
_entity_poly.pdbx_strand_id
1 'polypeptide(L)' 'MTVTRMIYNSIMKRNSTYVSTIFAGSFIFSIGFDTITSRWWEQHNKQKLWSTVRDNLALK' A
#
# COMPACT_ATOMS: atom_id res chain seq x y z
N MET A 1 21.01 3.02 -22.03
CA MET A 1 19.69 3.67 -21.85
C MET A 1 19.39 3.72 -20.36
N THR A 2 19.20 4.91 -19.79
CA THR A 2 18.89 5.08 -18.36
C THR A 2 17.41 4.74 -18.10
N VAL A 3 17.11 3.95 -17.07
CA VAL A 3 15.74 3.56 -16.67
C VAL A 3 14.82 4.78 -16.50
N THR A 4 15.33 5.87 -15.92
CA THR A 4 14.61 7.14 -15.78
C THR A 4 14.14 7.72 -17.12
N ARG A 5 14.98 7.63 -18.15
CA ARG A 5 14.65 8.14 -19.50
C ARG A 5 13.57 7.27 -20.16
N MET A 6 13.56 5.96 -19.88
CA MET A 6 12.50 5.05 -20.32
C MET A 6 11.17 5.43 -19.67
N ILE A 7 11.12 5.54 -18.34
CA ILE A 7 9.92 5.91 -17.58
C ILE A 7 9.35 7.26 -18.04
N TYR A 8 10.24 8.26 -18.20
CA TYR A 8 9.82 9.59 -18.64
C TYR A 8 9.12 9.55 -20.00
N ASN A 9 9.73 8.88 -20.98
CA ASN A 9 9.18 8.79 -22.32
C ASN A 9 7.90 7.93 -22.38
N SER A 10 7.77 6.92 -21.52
CA SER A 10 6.61 6.02 -21.52
C SER A 10 5.38 6.62 -20.87
N ILE A 11 5.50 7.21 -19.67
CA ILE A 11 4.33 7.59 -18.86
C ILE A 11 4.32 9.06 -18.42
N MET A 12 5.47 9.76 -18.40
CA MET A 12 5.54 11.13 -17.86
C MET A 12 5.55 12.24 -18.93
N LYS A 13 5.87 11.93 -20.19
CA LYS A 13 6.05 12.96 -21.24
C LYS A 13 4.76 13.65 -21.69
N ARG A 14 3.62 12.96 -21.68
CA ARG A 14 2.31 13.50 -22.08
C ARG A 14 1.44 13.77 -20.86
N ASN A 15 0.84 14.95 -20.75
CA ASN A 15 0.00 15.33 -19.61
C ASN A 15 -1.16 14.34 -19.38
N SER A 16 -1.83 13.89 -20.45
CA SER A 16 -2.93 12.93 -20.32
C SER A 16 -2.47 11.57 -19.82
N THR A 17 -1.33 11.05 -20.29
CA THR A 17 -0.78 9.79 -19.79
C THR A 17 -0.25 9.93 -18.36
N TYR A 18 0.33 11.09 -18.04
CA TYR A 18 0.89 11.37 -16.71
C TYR A 18 -0.19 11.36 -15.63
N VAL A 19 -1.25 12.13 -15.80
CA VAL A 19 -2.36 12.21 -14.84
C VAL A 19 -3.06 10.86 -14.69
N SER A 20 -3.36 10.17 -15.79
CA SER A 20 -3.95 8.82 -15.72
C SER A 20 -3.06 7.82 -15.00
N THR A 21 -1.75 7.90 -15.18
CA THR A 21 -0.80 7.02 -14.48
C THR A 21 -0.76 7.30 -12.99
N ILE A 22 -0.84 8.57 -12.58
CA ILE A 22 -0.92 8.95 -11.16
C ILE A 22 -2.19 8.36 -10.54
N PHE A 23 -3.35 8.52 -11.19
CA PHE A 23 -4.61 7.98 -10.66
C PHE A 23 -4.60 6.46 -10.57
N ALA A 24 -4.18 5.77 -11.64
CA ALA A 24 -4.07 4.32 -11.62
C ALA A 24 -3.09 3.85 -10.53
N GLY A 25 -1.94 4.52 -10.43
CA GLY A 25 -0.93 4.25 -9.41
C GLY A 25 -1.45 4.49 -7.99
N SER A 26 -2.21 5.56 -7.75
CA SER A 26 -2.74 5.87 -6.42
C SER A 26 -3.77 4.84 -5.95
N PHE A 27 -4.64 4.35 -6.84
CA PHE A 27 -5.59 3.30 -6.48
C PHE A 27 -4.90 1.99 -6.08
N ILE A 28 -3.93 1.55 -6.90
CA ILE A 28 -3.17 0.32 -6.61
C ILE A 28 -2.35 0.50 -5.33
N PHE A 29 -1.71 1.66 -5.18
CA PHE A 29 -0.90 1.97 -4.02
C PHE A 29 -1.72 2.01 -2.73
N SER A 30 -2.92 2.61 -2.73
CA SER A 30 -3.79 2.66 -1.55
C SER A 30 -4.07 1.26 -1.01
N ILE A 31 -4.50 0.33 -1.87
CA ILE A 31 -4.82 -1.05 -1.46
C ILE A 31 -3.57 -1.74 -0.87
N GLY A 32 -2.45 -1.63 -1.57
CA GLY A 32 -1.20 -2.26 -1.13
C GLY A 32 -0.67 -1.67 0.17
N PHE A 33 -0.65 -0.34 0.26
CA PHE A 33 -0.14 0.40 1.40
C PHE A 33 -0.98 0.12 2.65
N ASP A 34 -2.31 0.22 2.56
CA ASP A 34 -3.20 -0.05 3.69
C ASP A 34 -3.01 -1.49 4.20
N THR A 35 -3.01 -2.47 3.28
CA THR A 35 -2.84 -3.89 3.66
C THR A 35 -1.49 -4.14 4.35
N ILE A 36 -0.40 -3.62 3.78
CA ILE A 36 0.94 -3.87 4.30
C ILE A 36 1.13 -3.17 5.65
N THR A 37 0.71 -1.91 5.74
CA THR A 37 0.89 -1.12 6.97
C THR A 37 0.01 -1.63 8.10
N SER A 38 -1.25 -2.00 7.84
CA SER A 38 -2.11 -2.65 8.83
C SER A 38 -1.52 -3.96 9.33
N ARG A 39 -1.04 -4.84 8.44
CA ARG A 39 -0.39 -6.10 8.85
C ARG A 39 0.85 -5.86 9.69
N TRP A 40 1.69 -4.91 9.29
CA TRP A 40 2.87 -4.56 10.06
C TRP A 40 2.49 -4.05 11.45
N TRP A 41 1.49 -3.18 11.55
CA TRP A 41 0.98 -2.64 12.80
C TRP A 41 0.41 -3.73 13.72
N GLU A 42 -0.42 -4.61 13.19
CA GLU A 42 -1.02 -5.74 13.92
C GLU A 42 0.06 -6.69 14.43
N GLN A 43 1.06 -7.01 13.60
CA GLN A 43 2.17 -7.86 14.02
C GLN A 43 3.01 -7.20 15.11
N HIS A 44 3.29 -5.91 14.98
CA HIS A 44 4.05 -5.16 15.98
C HIS A 44 3.31 -5.04 17.31
N ASN A 45 1.97 -4.90 17.29
CA ASN A 45 1.14 -4.69 18.47
C ASN A 45 0.33 -5.93 18.88
N LYS A 46 0.69 -7.12 18.38
CA LYS A 46 -0.13 -8.34 18.43
C LYS A 46 -0.71 -8.64 19.81
N GLN A 47 0.07 -8.49 20.88
CA GLN A 47 -0.37 -8.82 22.25
C GLN A 47 -1.22 -7.74 22.91
N LYS A 48 -1.20 -6.51 22.39
CA LYS A 48 -1.95 -5.37 22.92
C LYS A 48 -3.28 -5.16 22.18
N LEU A 49 -3.44 -5.79 21.02
CA LEU A 49 -4.61 -5.60 20.19
C LEU A 49 -5.84 -6.26 20.82
N TRP A 50 -6.96 -5.54 20.82
CA TRP A 50 -8.22 -6.04 21.36
C TRP A 50 -8.65 -7.36 20.70
N SER A 51 -8.44 -7.52 19.39
CA SER A 51 -8.75 -8.78 18.70
C SER A 51 -8.03 -9.97 19.36
N THR A 52 -6.72 -9.86 19.57
CA THR A 52 -5.94 -10.90 20.26
C THR A 52 -6.38 -11.10 21.71
N VAL A 53 -6.61 -10.01 22.46
CA VAL A 53 -7.04 -10.11 23.88
C VAL A 53 -8.40 -10.79 23.99
N ARG A 54 -9.37 -10.38 23.16
CA ARG A 54 -10.70 -10.98 23.08
C ARG A 54 -10.63 -12.46 22.70
N ASP A 55 -9.82 -12.81 21.71
CA ASP A 55 -9.68 -14.20 21.28
C ASP A 55 -9.07 -15.08 22.40
N ASN A 56 -8.14 -14.55 23.19
CA ASN A 56 -7.62 -15.24 24.38
C ASN A 56 -8.67 -15.36 25.51
N LEU A 57 -9.57 -14.38 25.65
CA LEU A 57 -10.64 -14.41 26.65
C LEU A 57 -11.76 -15.38 26.27
N ALA A 58 -12.08 -15.50 24.99
CA ALA A 58 -13.10 -16.44 24.49
C ALA A 58 -12.64 -17.91 24.58
N LEU A 59 -11.34 -18.16 24.76
CA LEU A 59 -10.74 -19.48 24.96
C LEU A 59 -10.55 -19.85 26.44
N LYS A 60 -10.94 -18.98 27.37
CA LYS A 60 -10.99 -19.25 28.81
C LYS A 60 -12.43 -19.46 29.26
#